data_AF-A0A2N2F8U0-F1
#
_entry.id   AF-A0A2N2F8U0-F1
#
_cell.length_a   1.000
_cell.length_b   1.000
_cell.length_c   1.000
_cell.angle_alpha   90.00
_cell.angle_beta   90.00
_cell.angle_gamma   90.00
#
_symmetry.space_group_name_H-M   'P 1'
#
loop_
_entity.id
_entity.type
_entity.pdbx_description
1 polymer ?
#
loop_
_entity_poly.entity_id
_entity_poly.type
_entity_poly.pdbx_seq_one_letter_code
_entity_poly.pdbx_strand_id
1 'polypeptide(L)' 'RVYSFEVEIPAGTANLTSRSKIMVNQTRAIDKVRLGQSLGRLPDALMAEVNEALKLHYDLN' A
#
# COMPACT_ATOMS: atom_id res chain seq x y z
N ARG A 1 -2.70 13.87 7.04
CA ARG A 1 -1.50 14.23 6.23
C ARG A 1 -0.95 12.93 5.66
N VAL A 2 -0.59 12.93 4.38
CA VAL A 2 0.06 11.80 3.68
C VAL A 2 1.51 12.21 3.50
N TYR A 3 2.45 11.36 3.92
CA TYR A 3 3.88 11.61 3.76
C TYR A 3 4.39 11.09 2.42
N SER A 4 5.59 11.49 2.00
CA SER A 4 6.17 11.11 0.70
C SER A 4 6.35 9.59 0.52
N PHE A 5 6.40 8.84 1.61
CA PHE A 5 6.49 7.37 1.66
C PHE A 5 5.13 6.70 1.95
N GLU A 6 4.04 7.44 1.90
CA GLU A 6 2.68 6.93 2.07
C GLU A 6 1.88 7.15 0.80
N VAL A 7 1.06 6.18 0.44
CA VAL A 7 0.18 6.26 -0.73
C VAL A 7 -1.26 6.29 -0.26
N GLU A 8 -2.01 7.30 -0.68
CA GLU A 8 -3.41 7.45 -0.31
C GLU A 8 -4.29 6.44 -1.05
N ILE A 9 -5.26 5.84 -0.36
CA ILE A 9 -6.28 4.99 -0.95
C ILE A 9 -7.67 5.63 -0.76
N PRO A 10 -8.35 6.05 -1.83
CA PRO A 10 -9.72 6.52 -1.75
C PRO A 10 -10.68 5.46 -1.23
N ALA A 11 -11.72 5.88 -0.49
CA ALA A 11 -12.80 4.98 -0.08
C ALA A 11 -13.47 4.33 -1.31
N GLY A 12 -13.86 3.07 -1.19
CA GLY A 12 -14.41 2.25 -2.27
C GLY A 12 -13.35 1.53 -3.12
N THR A 13 -12.07 1.85 -2.95
CA THR A 13 -10.97 1.17 -3.66
C THR A 13 -10.62 -0.14 -2.96
N ALA A 14 -10.41 -1.22 -3.72
CA ALA A 14 -10.01 -2.53 -3.20
C ALA A 14 -10.88 -3.01 -2.02
N ASN A 15 -12.20 -2.73 -2.08
CA ASN A 15 -13.19 -3.08 -1.06
C ASN A 15 -13.01 -2.40 0.31
N LEU A 16 -12.16 -1.38 0.42
CA LEU A 16 -12.03 -0.57 1.61
C LEU A 16 -13.17 0.43 1.70
N THR A 17 -13.96 0.40 2.77
CA THR A 17 -15.13 1.28 2.95
C THR A 17 -14.76 2.68 3.43
N SER A 18 -13.52 2.88 3.89
CA SER A 18 -13.02 4.14 4.41
C SER A 18 -11.77 4.60 3.68
N ARG A 19 -11.55 5.91 3.65
CA ARG A 19 -10.32 6.51 3.14
C ARG A 19 -9.15 5.95 3.94
N SER A 20 -8.19 5.39 3.24
CA SER A 20 -7.09 4.61 3.81
C SER A 20 -5.76 5.08 3.24
N LYS A 21 -4.66 4.48 3.71
CA LYS A 21 -3.32 4.71 3.13
C LYS A 21 -2.43 3.50 3.32
N ILE A 22 -1.47 3.35 2.42
CA ILE A 22 -0.38 2.37 2.52
C ILE A 22 0.79 3.06 3.20
N MET A 23 1.35 2.42 4.23
CA MET A 23 2.48 2.94 5.00
C MET A 23 3.73 2.13 4.67
N VAL A 24 4.51 2.57 3.69
CA VAL A 24 5.66 1.82 3.19
C VAL A 24 6.72 1.60 4.27
N ASN A 25 6.89 2.57 5.17
CA ASN A 25 7.79 2.47 6.32
C ASN A 25 7.40 1.40 7.34
N GLN A 26 6.19 0.84 7.24
CA GLN A 26 5.70 -0.25 8.10
C GLN A 26 5.66 -1.60 7.36
N THR A 27 6.40 -1.73 6.26
CA THR A 27 6.49 -3.00 5.50
C THR A 27 7.12 -4.10 6.35
N ARG A 28 6.57 -5.32 6.25
CA ARG A 28 7.04 -6.50 6.99
C ARG A 28 7.01 -7.74 6.11
N ALA A 29 8.03 -8.60 6.26
CA ALA A 29 7.95 -9.98 5.78
C ALA A 29 7.07 -10.81 6.73
N ILE A 30 6.12 -11.57 6.17
CA ILE A 30 5.21 -12.45 6.92
C ILE A 30 5.11 -13.82 6.24
N ASP A 31 4.86 -14.85 7.04
CA ASP A 31 4.53 -16.18 6.53
C ASP A 31 3.12 -16.21 5.89
N LYS A 32 2.91 -17.06 4.88
CA LYS A 32 1.62 -17.21 4.19
C LYS A 32 0.49 -17.63 5.13
N VAL A 33 0.77 -18.36 6.21
CA VAL A 33 -0.25 -18.75 7.20
C VAL A 33 -0.88 -17.56 7.93
N ARG A 34 -0.23 -16.38 7.91
CA ARG A 34 -0.76 -15.14 8.49
C ARG A 34 -1.69 -14.38 7.57
N LEU A 35 -1.77 -14.76 6.29
CA LEU A 35 -2.69 -14.13 5.34
C LEU A 35 -4.12 -14.58 5.66
N GLY A 36 -5.00 -13.60 5.88
CA GLY A 36 -6.43 -13.84 6.03
C GLY A 36 -7.16 -13.89 4.68
N GLN A 37 -8.42 -13.49 4.70
CA GLN A 37 -9.22 -13.37 3.48
C GLN A 37 -8.68 -12.26 2.56
N SER A 38 -8.71 -12.51 1.25
CA SER A 38 -8.46 -11.47 0.24
C SER A 38 -9.59 -10.43 0.27
N LEU A 39 -9.24 -9.17 0.53
CA LEU A 39 -10.22 -8.07 0.57
C LEU A 39 -10.53 -7.54 -0.83
N GLY A 40 -9.52 -7.45 -1.70
CA GLY A 40 -9.63 -6.90 -3.04
C GLY A 40 -8.27 -6.75 -3.71
N ARG A 41 -8.23 -6.02 -4.83
CA ARG A 41 -7.01 -5.73 -5.57
C ARG A 41 -6.88 -4.22 -5.78
N LEU A 42 -5.69 -3.70 -5.57
CA LEU A 42 -5.38 -2.30 -5.88
C LEU A 42 -5.32 -2.11 -7.41
N PRO A 43 -5.86 -1.00 -7.94
CA PRO A 43 -5.65 -0.58 -9.31
C PRO A 43 -4.17 -0.46 -9.65
N ASP A 44 -3.80 -0.76 -10.90
CA ASP A 44 -2.39 -0.77 -11.32
C ASP A 44 -1.72 0.60 -11.17
N ALA A 45 -2.46 1.70 -11.35
CA ALA A 45 -1.97 3.06 -11.11
C ALA A 45 -1.53 3.29 -9.65
N LEU A 46 -2.34 2.84 -8.69
CA LEU A 46 -2.00 2.93 -7.26
C LEU A 46 -0.83 2.02 -6.90
N MET A 47 -0.73 0.83 -7.53
CA MET A 47 0.43 -0.04 -7.35
C MET A 47 1.73 0.59 -7.90
N ALA A 48 1.66 1.38 -8.97
CA ALA A 48 2.81 2.13 -9.47
C ALA A 48 3.29 3.18 -8.45
N GLU A 49 2.36 3.92 -7.83
CA GLU A 49 2.70 4.87 -6.75
C GLU A 49 3.35 4.17 -5.55
N VAL A 50 2.85 2.98 -5.17
CA VAL A 50 3.46 2.16 -4.10
C VAL A 50 4.89 1.78 -4.43
N ASN A 51 5.17 1.41 -5.69
CA ASN A 51 6.52 1.07 -6.12
C ASN A 51 7.48 2.27 -6.03
N GLU A 52 7.03 3.46 -6.40
CA GLU A 52 7.85 4.67 -6.28
C GLU A 52 8.09 5.04 -4.81
N ALA A 53 7.08 4.92 -3.95
CA ALA A 53 7.22 5.13 -2.51
C ALA A 53 8.18 4.10 -1.87
N LEU A 54 8.19 2.85 -2.34
CA LEU A 54 9.15 1.81 -1.92
C LEU A 54 10.58 2.16 -2.32
N LYS A 55 10.82 2.56 -3.58
CA LYS A 55 12.15 2.98 -4.03
C LYS A 55 12.66 4.17 -3.23
N LEU A 56 11.81 5.17 -3.00
CA LEU A 56 12.15 6.33 -2.20
C LEU A 56 12.49 5.95 -0.75
N HIS A 57 11.72 5.05 -0.13
CA HIS A 57 11.93 4.67 1.27
C HIS A 57 13.20 3.84 1.49
N TYR A 58 13.53 2.95 0.54
CA TYR A 58 14.69 2.07 0.62
C TYR A 58 15.92 2.58 -0.14
N ASP A 59 15.86 3.80 -0.69
CA ASP A 59 16.92 4.42 -1.50
C ASP A 59 17.40 3.55 -2.67
N LEU A 60 16.43 3.00 -3.42
CA LEU A 60 16.67 2.09 -4.55
C LEU A 60 16.62 2.83 -5.91
N ASN A 61 17.09 4.07 -5.94
CA ASN A 61 17.06 4.93 -7.14
C ASN A 61 18.11 4.54 -8.18
#